data_AF-A0A3Q8WAR9-F1
#
_entry.id   AF-A0A3Q8WAR9-F1
#
_cell.length_a   1.000
_cell.length_b   1.000
_cell.length_c   1.000
_cell.angle_alpha   90.00
_cell.angle_beta   90.00
_cell.angle_gamma   90.00
#
_symmetry.space_group_name_H-M   'P 1'
#
loop_
_entity.id
_entity.type
_entity.pdbx_description
1 polymer ?
#
loop_
_entity_poly.entity_id
_entity_poly.type
_entity_poly.pdbx_seq_one_letter_code
_entity_poly.pdbx_strand_id
1 'polypeptide(L)'
;MTVRKNQATLTAEEKRAFTNALLELKRTGRYDRFVTTHNGFIMSDTDSGDRVGHRSPSFLPWHRRFLLEFEAALQAVDKSVSLPYWDWTADRTSRSSLWAADFLGGTGRARDGQVMDGPFAYATGKWEIAVRVDGRSYLRRALGEGVAQLPTRAEVDAVLAMPVYDMAPWNSSSGGFRNNLEGWRGANLHNRVHVWVGGQMGTGVSPNDPVFWMHHAFVDKLWADWQAKNPNSPYLPAAGTPNVVDLRDTMRPWNDVTPADMLDHRKFYTFDTEPAAASQR
;
A
#
# COMPACT_ATOMS: atom_id res chain seq x y z
N MET A 1 14.41 -7.86 -14.33
CA MET A 1 13.98 -7.51 -12.97
C MET A 1 12.95 -6.40 -13.07
N THR A 2 11.83 -6.50 -12.36
CA THR A 2 10.73 -5.54 -12.46
C THR A 2 11.14 -4.19 -11.84
N VAL A 3 10.81 -3.08 -12.51
CA VAL A 3 11.08 -1.71 -12.01
C VAL A 3 9.75 -1.05 -11.67
N ARG A 4 9.56 -0.70 -10.40
CA ARG A 4 8.40 0.07 -9.94
C ARG A 4 8.66 1.57 -10.14
N LYS A 5 7.81 2.22 -10.92
CA LYS A 5 7.98 3.63 -11.31
C LYS A 5 7.06 4.55 -10.51
N ASN A 6 7.46 5.82 -10.37
CA ASN A 6 6.55 6.86 -9.91
C ASN A 6 5.38 6.99 -10.89
N GLN A 7 4.15 6.94 -10.36
CA GLN A 7 2.91 7.11 -11.13
C GLN A 7 2.95 8.34 -12.07
N ALA A 8 3.59 9.42 -11.64
CA ALA A 8 3.65 10.69 -12.38
C ALA A 8 4.47 10.59 -13.67
N THR A 9 5.34 9.59 -13.75
CA THR A 9 6.25 9.36 -14.89
C THR A 9 5.74 8.31 -15.87
N LEU A 10 4.62 7.65 -15.54
CA LEU A 10 4.03 6.64 -16.42
C LEU A 10 3.58 7.28 -17.73
N THR A 11 3.96 6.63 -18.82
CA THR A 11 3.43 6.91 -20.15
C THR A 11 1.94 6.55 -20.22
N ALA A 12 1.25 7.09 -21.24
CA ALA A 12 -0.14 6.74 -21.50
C ALA A 12 -0.34 5.22 -21.75
N GLU A 13 0.66 4.56 -22.32
CA GLU A 13 0.63 3.11 -22.58
C GLU A 13 0.75 2.31 -21.28
N GLU A 14 1.65 2.70 -20.38
CA GLU A 14 1.80 2.06 -19.07
C GLU A 14 0.55 2.25 -18.20
N LYS A 15 -0.03 3.45 -18.17
CA LYS A 15 -1.31 3.71 -17.48
C LYS A 15 -2.42 2.80 -18.02
N ARG A 16 -2.51 2.66 -19.35
CA ARG A 16 -3.51 1.82 -20.01
C ARG A 16 -3.28 0.32 -19.73
N ALA A 17 -2.03 -0.16 -19.80
CA ALA A 17 -1.71 -1.55 -19.49
C ALA A 17 -2.05 -1.90 -18.04
N PHE A 18 -1.68 -1.02 -17.10
CA PHE A 18 -1.99 -1.19 -15.68
C PHE A 18 -3.50 -1.22 -15.40
N THR A 19 -4.25 -0.25 -15.92
CA THR A 19 -5.71 -0.19 -15.74
C THR A 19 -6.42 -1.37 -16.39
N ASN A 20 -6.01 -1.81 -17.57
CA ASN A 20 -6.56 -3.01 -18.22
C ASN A 20 -6.31 -4.28 -17.40
N ALA A 21 -5.09 -4.45 -16.86
CA ALA A 21 -4.77 -5.61 -16.02
C ALA A 21 -5.62 -5.64 -14.74
N LEU A 22 -5.86 -4.49 -14.10
CA LEU A 22 -6.77 -4.37 -12.96
C LEU A 22 -8.20 -4.79 -13.30
N LEU A 23 -8.73 -4.27 -14.41
CA LEU A 23 -10.10 -4.60 -14.85
C LEU A 23 -10.24 -6.09 -15.17
N GLU A 24 -9.20 -6.74 -15.71
CA GLU A 24 -9.22 -8.19 -15.96
C GLU A 24 -9.15 -9.02 -14.67
N LEU A 25 -8.30 -8.63 -13.71
CA LEU A 25 -8.30 -9.26 -12.38
C LEU A 25 -9.65 -9.11 -11.69
N LYS A 26 -10.32 -7.96 -11.86
CA LYS A 26 -11.66 -7.74 -11.34
C LYS A 26 -12.70 -8.61 -12.04
N ARG A 27 -12.69 -8.65 -13.37
CA ARG A 27 -13.62 -9.48 -14.18
C ARG A 27 -13.54 -10.96 -13.83
N THR A 28 -12.35 -11.47 -13.54
CA THR A 28 -12.12 -12.88 -13.16
C THR A 28 -12.42 -13.18 -11.69
N GLY A 29 -12.81 -12.17 -10.89
CA GLY A 29 -13.03 -12.30 -9.45
C GLY A 29 -11.75 -12.49 -8.62
N ARG A 30 -10.57 -12.50 -9.27
CA ARG A 30 -9.29 -12.65 -8.57
C ARG A 30 -8.97 -11.44 -7.71
N TYR A 31 -9.33 -10.23 -8.17
CA TYR A 31 -9.12 -8.99 -7.43
C TYR A 31 -9.81 -9.00 -6.05
N ASP A 32 -11.04 -9.52 -5.98
CA ASP A 32 -11.84 -9.50 -4.75
C ASP A 32 -11.26 -10.38 -3.64
N ARG A 33 -10.45 -11.39 -3.98
CA ARG A 33 -9.73 -12.20 -2.99
C ARG A 33 -8.71 -11.36 -2.21
N PHE A 34 -8.06 -10.40 -2.86
CA PHE A 34 -7.16 -9.47 -2.18
C PHE A 34 -7.93 -8.58 -1.21
N VAL A 35 -9.09 -8.06 -1.62
CA VAL A 35 -9.96 -7.24 -0.76
C VAL A 35 -10.42 -8.03 0.46
N THR A 36 -10.90 -9.26 0.27
CA THR A 36 -11.32 -10.15 1.37
C THR A 36 -10.17 -10.45 2.32
N THR A 37 -8.99 -10.78 1.79
CA THR A 37 -7.81 -11.11 2.59
C THR A 37 -7.42 -9.93 3.48
N HIS A 38 -7.23 -8.75 2.88
CA HIS A 38 -6.84 -7.55 3.63
C HIS A 38 -7.86 -7.17 4.70
N ASN A 39 -9.16 -7.21 4.38
CA ASN A 39 -10.20 -6.89 5.36
C ASN A 39 -10.24 -7.89 6.51
N GLY A 40 -9.96 -9.18 6.25
CA GLY A 40 -9.81 -10.20 7.29
C GLY A 40 -8.74 -9.81 8.32
N PHE A 41 -7.55 -9.41 7.87
CA PHE A 41 -6.47 -8.98 8.75
C PHE A 41 -6.75 -7.67 9.48
N ILE A 42 -7.36 -6.67 8.81
CA ILE A 42 -7.81 -5.44 9.47
C ILE A 42 -8.76 -5.74 10.64
N MET A 43 -9.66 -6.71 10.47
CA MET A 43 -10.64 -7.08 11.49
C MET A 43 -10.05 -7.96 12.60
N SER A 44 -9.04 -8.78 12.31
CA SER A 44 -8.43 -9.68 13.30
C SER A 44 -7.31 -9.04 14.11
N ASP A 45 -6.57 -8.10 13.53
CA ASP A 45 -5.40 -7.52 14.16
C ASP A 45 -5.80 -6.54 15.27
N THR A 46 -5.43 -6.88 16.51
CA THR A 46 -5.75 -6.09 17.72
C THR A 46 -4.49 -5.69 18.45
N ASP A 47 -4.53 -4.64 19.29
CA ASP A 47 -3.36 -4.17 20.05
C ASP A 47 -3.01 -5.05 21.27
N SER A 48 -3.97 -5.87 21.71
CA SER A 48 -3.86 -6.75 22.89
C SER A 48 -3.90 -8.24 22.57
N GLY A 49 -4.24 -8.60 21.33
CA GLY A 49 -4.27 -9.99 20.86
C GLY A 49 -3.29 -10.22 19.72
N ASP A 50 -3.56 -11.25 18.92
CA ASP A 50 -2.82 -11.57 17.71
C ASP A 50 -2.86 -10.44 16.67
N ARG A 51 -1.75 -10.19 15.97
CA ARG A 51 -1.62 -9.13 14.95
C ARG A 51 -0.54 -9.46 13.93
N VAL A 52 -0.86 -9.34 12.64
CA VAL A 52 0.03 -9.76 11.54
C VAL A 52 0.18 -8.69 10.47
N GLY A 53 -0.94 -8.25 9.87
CA GLY A 53 -0.93 -7.36 8.71
C GLY A 53 -0.81 -5.88 9.08
N HIS A 54 -1.31 -5.48 10.25
CA HIS A 54 -1.40 -4.09 10.68
C HIS A 54 -1.02 -3.95 12.15
N ARG A 55 -0.80 -2.70 12.57
CA ARG A 55 -0.49 -2.25 13.95
C ARG A 55 0.56 -3.11 14.62
N SER A 56 1.52 -3.63 13.87
CA SER A 56 2.49 -4.62 14.31
C SER A 56 3.77 -4.50 13.49
N PRO A 57 4.92 -4.98 14.01
CA PRO A 57 6.17 -5.01 13.28
C PRO A 57 6.10 -5.62 11.89
N SER A 58 5.25 -6.63 11.69
CA SER A 58 5.08 -7.30 10.39
C SER A 58 4.27 -6.49 9.36
N PHE A 59 3.73 -5.32 9.71
CA PHE A 59 3.02 -4.44 8.77
C PHE A 59 3.76 -4.25 7.44
N LEU A 60 5.05 -3.91 7.50
CA LEU A 60 5.87 -3.64 6.33
C LEU A 60 6.17 -4.91 5.49
N PRO A 61 6.75 -6.00 6.05
CA PRO A 61 6.99 -7.22 5.28
C PRO A 61 5.70 -7.89 4.79
N TRP A 62 4.61 -7.81 5.54
CA TRP A 62 3.31 -8.36 5.14
C TRP A 62 2.78 -7.65 3.91
N HIS A 63 2.75 -6.30 3.90
CA HIS A 63 2.33 -5.54 2.74
C HIS A 63 3.28 -5.70 1.56
N ARG A 64 4.60 -5.83 1.77
CA ARG A 64 5.56 -6.17 0.70
C ARG A 64 5.21 -7.50 0.04
N ARG A 65 4.95 -8.55 0.82
CA ARG A 65 4.53 -9.86 0.29
C ARG A 65 3.19 -9.79 -0.43
N PHE A 66 2.24 -9.02 0.11
CA PHE A 66 0.92 -8.79 -0.47
C PHE A 66 1.01 -8.07 -1.83
N LEU A 67 1.86 -7.04 -1.93
CA LEU A 67 2.16 -6.34 -3.18
C LEU A 67 2.84 -7.27 -4.20
N LEU A 68 3.76 -8.14 -3.77
CA LEU A 68 4.40 -9.12 -4.64
C LEU A 68 3.40 -10.10 -5.26
N GLU A 69 2.46 -10.62 -4.46
CA GLU A 69 1.41 -11.51 -4.98
C GLU A 69 0.49 -10.79 -5.95
N PHE A 70 0.13 -9.55 -5.64
CA PHE A 70 -0.72 -8.73 -6.49
C PHE A 70 -0.03 -8.35 -7.82
N GLU A 71 1.25 -7.97 -7.77
CA GLU A 71 2.07 -7.67 -8.95
C GLU A 71 2.23 -8.90 -9.86
N ALA A 72 2.46 -10.08 -9.27
CA ALA A 72 2.50 -11.33 -10.03
C ALA A 72 1.15 -11.65 -10.70
N ALA A 73 0.02 -11.34 -10.04
CA ALA A 73 -1.30 -11.49 -10.63
C ALA A 73 -1.52 -10.54 -11.81
N LEU A 74 -1.07 -9.28 -11.72
CA LEU A 74 -1.10 -8.33 -12.84
C LEU A 74 -0.22 -8.82 -14.00
N GLN A 75 0.99 -9.30 -13.71
CA GLN A 75 1.94 -9.80 -14.72
C GLN A 75 1.47 -11.07 -15.41
N ALA A 76 0.61 -11.86 -14.75
CA ALA A 76 -0.05 -13.00 -15.38
C ALA A 76 -1.09 -12.57 -16.44
N VAL A 77 -1.62 -11.34 -16.35
CA VAL A 77 -2.46 -10.73 -17.39
C VAL A 77 -1.61 -10.06 -18.46
N ASP A 78 -0.65 -9.21 -18.04
CA ASP A 78 0.26 -8.50 -18.93
C ASP A 78 1.66 -8.40 -18.29
N LYS A 79 2.63 -9.11 -18.86
CA LYS A 79 4.01 -9.19 -18.36
C LYS A 79 4.77 -7.86 -18.35
N SER A 80 4.29 -6.86 -19.09
CA SER A 80 4.89 -5.51 -19.09
C SER A 80 4.53 -4.69 -17.86
N VAL A 81 3.50 -5.11 -17.11
CA VAL A 81 3.00 -4.36 -15.95
C VAL A 81 3.89 -4.54 -14.73
N SER A 82 4.22 -3.42 -14.11
CA SER A 82 4.81 -3.30 -12.78
C SER A 82 3.91 -2.45 -11.90
N LEU A 83 3.95 -2.63 -10.58
CA LEU A 83 3.23 -1.74 -9.66
C LEU A 83 3.87 -0.34 -9.65
N PRO A 84 3.14 0.71 -10.04
CA PRO A 84 3.62 2.06 -9.82
C PRO A 84 3.42 2.46 -8.36
N TYR A 85 4.19 3.45 -7.90
CA TYR A 85 4.01 4.04 -6.58
C TYR A 85 3.50 5.47 -6.68
N TRP A 86 2.69 5.89 -5.70
CA TRP A 86 2.21 7.25 -5.57
C TRP A 86 3.02 7.99 -4.51
N ASP A 87 3.93 8.86 -4.93
CA ASP A 87 4.60 9.79 -4.03
C ASP A 87 3.63 10.91 -3.62
N TRP A 88 2.84 10.63 -2.58
CA TRP A 88 1.89 11.58 -2.00
C TRP A 88 2.56 12.78 -1.31
N THR A 89 3.90 12.82 -1.20
CA THR A 89 4.63 14.01 -0.73
C THR A 89 4.87 15.03 -1.85
N ALA A 90 4.82 14.60 -3.11
CA ALA A 90 4.95 15.44 -4.29
C ALA A 90 3.59 15.67 -4.97
N ASP A 91 2.87 14.59 -5.28
CA ASP A 91 1.54 14.61 -5.90
C ASP A 91 0.43 14.73 -4.86
N ARG A 92 0.33 15.92 -4.25
CA ARG A 92 -0.48 16.09 -3.02
C ARG A 92 -1.87 16.68 -3.22
N THR A 93 -2.33 16.84 -4.46
CA THR A 93 -3.59 17.52 -4.75
C THR A 93 -4.54 16.62 -5.52
N SER A 94 -5.84 16.88 -5.38
CA SER A 94 -6.88 16.23 -6.17
C SER A 94 -6.82 16.55 -7.67
N ARG A 95 -5.91 17.43 -8.10
CA ARG A 95 -5.64 17.79 -9.49
C ARG A 95 -4.42 17.08 -10.09
N SER A 96 -3.73 16.23 -9.33
CA SER A 96 -2.62 15.43 -9.86
C SER A 96 -3.09 14.53 -11.01
N SER A 97 -2.19 14.22 -11.94
CA SER A 97 -2.44 13.31 -13.06
C SER A 97 -2.82 11.89 -12.61
N LEU A 98 -2.58 11.55 -11.34
CA LEU A 98 -3.08 10.33 -10.71
C LEU A 98 -4.61 10.21 -10.80
N TRP A 99 -5.30 11.32 -10.55
CA TRP A 99 -6.76 11.42 -10.43
C TRP A 99 -7.45 11.78 -11.76
N ALA A 100 -6.71 11.76 -12.86
CA ALA A 100 -7.27 12.05 -14.17
C ALA A 100 -8.14 10.89 -14.68
N ALA A 101 -9.07 11.21 -15.56
CA ALA A 101 -10.01 10.25 -16.14
C ALA A 101 -9.33 9.20 -17.05
N ASP A 102 -8.11 9.43 -17.52
CA ASP A 102 -7.31 8.44 -18.24
C ASP A 102 -6.55 7.48 -17.31
N PHE A 103 -6.66 7.64 -15.99
CA PHE A 103 -5.99 6.80 -15.01
C PHE A 103 -6.88 6.30 -13.87
N LEU A 104 -6.87 6.91 -12.68
CA LEU A 104 -7.66 6.40 -11.54
C LEU A 104 -9.06 7.01 -11.43
N GLY A 105 -9.37 8.06 -12.19
CA GLY A 105 -10.58 8.86 -11.98
C GLY A 105 -10.48 9.75 -10.73
N GLY A 106 -11.34 10.75 -10.66
CA GLY A 106 -11.28 11.83 -9.69
C GLY A 106 -11.88 11.49 -8.32
N THR A 107 -12.22 12.57 -7.60
CA THR A 107 -12.98 12.49 -6.35
C THR A 107 -14.43 12.07 -6.59
N GLY A 108 -15.09 11.63 -5.52
CA GLY A 108 -16.51 11.33 -5.55
C GLY A 108 -17.39 12.58 -5.64
N ARG A 109 -18.57 12.46 -6.25
CA ARG A 109 -19.57 13.55 -6.22
C ARG A 109 -20.03 13.81 -4.78
N ALA A 110 -20.33 15.08 -4.46
CA ALA A 110 -20.62 15.53 -3.09
C ALA A 110 -21.76 14.77 -2.38
N ARG A 111 -22.79 14.33 -3.11
CA ARG A 111 -23.99 13.71 -2.51
C ARG A 111 -23.73 12.40 -1.79
N ASP A 112 -22.92 11.52 -2.38
CA ASP A 112 -22.76 10.13 -1.92
C ASP A 112 -21.32 9.61 -2.05
N GLY A 113 -20.40 10.47 -2.49
CA GLY A 113 -19.00 10.15 -2.71
C GLY A 113 -18.76 9.24 -3.92
N GLN A 114 -19.75 8.97 -4.78
CA GLN A 114 -19.57 8.08 -5.94
C GLN A 114 -18.55 8.66 -6.92
N VAL A 115 -17.52 7.88 -7.28
CA VAL A 115 -16.57 8.22 -8.36
C VAL A 115 -17.30 8.17 -9.70
N MET A 116 -17.19 9.25 -10.49
CA MET A 116 -18.02 9.48 -11.68
C MET A 116 -17.27 9.36 -13.00
N ASP A 117 -15.94 9.31 -12.98
CA ASP A 117 -15.08 9.27 -14.14
C ASP A 117 -13.94 8.25 -13.99
N GLY A 118 -13.20 8.04 -15.07
CA GLY A 118 -12.15 7.04 -15.13
C GLY A 118 -12.65 5.60 -15.31
N PRO A 119 -11.70 4.65 -15.48
CA PRO A 119 -12.01 3.26 -15.76
C PRO A 119 -12.74 2.54 -14.62
N PHE A 120 -12.66 3.07 -13.39
CA PHE A 120 -13.22 2.48 -12.18
C PHE A 120 -14.55 3.11 -11.73
N ALA A 121 -15.09 4.06 -12.50
CA ALA A 121 -16.43 4.59 -12.26
C ALA A 121 -17.48 3.49 -12.44
N TYR A 122 -18.51 3.48 -11.59
CA TYR A 122 -19.57 2.47 -11.63
C TYR A 122 -20.30 2.41 -12.99
N ALA A 123 -20.43 3.56 -13.67
CA ALA A 123 -21.08 3.67 -14.96
C ALA A 123 -20.40 2.87 -16.09
N THR A 124 -19.13 2.46 -15.91
CA THR A 124 -18.44 1.60 -16.88
C THR A 124 -18.94 0.17 -16.86
N GLY A 125 -19.59 -0.26 -15.76
CA GLY A 125 -19.99 -1.64 -15.51
C GLY A 125 -18.81 -2.60 -15.24
N LYS A 126 -17.58 -2.09 -15.10
CA LYS A 126 -16.36 -2.91 -14.97
C LYS A 126 -15.77 -2.93 -13.56
N TRP A 127 -16.30 -2.12 -12.64
CA TRP A 127 -15.76 -1.96 -11.28
C TRP A 127 -16.85 -1.93 -10.21
N GLU A 128 -17.55 -3.06 -10.05
CA GLU A 128 -18.53 -3.23 -8.98
C GLU A 128 -17.84 -3.56 -7.64
N ILE A 129 -18.23 -2.90 -6.55
CA ILE A 129 -17.73 -3.20 -5.21
C ILE A 129 -18.50 -4.39 -4.63
N ALA A 130 -17.92 -5.58 -4.77
CA ALA A 130 -18.53 -6.83 -4.32
C ALA A 130 -18.30 -7.09 -2.82
N VAL A 131 -17.04 -6.98 -2.37
CA VAL A 131 -16.63 -7.11 -0.96
C VAL A 131 -16.77 -5.74 -0.30
N ARG A 132 -17.77 -5.56 0.55
CA ARG A 132 -18.21 -4.25 1.03
C ARG A 132 -18.52 -4.25 2.53
N VAL A 133 -18.28 -3.10 3.16
CA VAL A 133 -18.65 -2.81 4.56
C VAL A 133 -19.92 -1.97 4.68
N ASP A 134 -20.43 -1.45 3.56
CA ASP A 134 -21.73 -0.77 3.48
C ASP A 134 -22.58 -1.36 2.35
N GLY A 135 -23.83 -0.90 2.21
CA GLY A 135 -24.77 -1.41 1.21
C GLY A 135 -24.54 -0.96 -0.23
N ARG A 136 -23.51 -0.15 -0.53
CA ARG A 136 -23.29 0.46 -1.85
C ARG A 136 -22.28 -0.35 -2.66
N SER A 137 -22.57 -0.53 -3.94
CA SER A 137 -21.77 -1.34 -4.88
C SER A 137 -20.87 -0.53 -5.82
N TYR A 138 -20.67 0.76 -5.54
CA TYR A 138 -19.83 1.65 -6.35
C TYR A 138 -18.63 2.20 -5.58
N LEU A 139 -17.54 2.45 -6.31
CA LEU A 139 -16.35 3.09 -5.76
C LEU A 139 -16.71 4.49 -5.26
N ARG A 140 -16.21 4.82 -4.06
CA ARG A 140 -16.37 6.11 -3.41
C ARG A 140 -15.03 6.71 -3.03
N ARG A 141 -14.94 8.03 -3.12
CA ARG A 141 -13.81 8.86 -2.65
C ARG A 141 -14.32 10.20 -2.13
N ALA A 142 -13.53 10.83 -1.27
CA ALA A 142 -13.80 12.18 -0.76
C ALA A 142 -12.45 12.88 -0.50
N LEU A 143 -11.72 13.15 -1.59
CA LEU A 143 -10.32 13.57 -1.55
C LEU A 143 -10.15 14.87 -0.75
N GLY A 144 -9.49 14.78 0.41
CA GLY A 144 -9.21 15.91 1.30
C GLY A 144 -10.32 16.30 2.28
N GLU A 145 -11.47 15.62 2.27
CA GLU A 145 -12.60 15.94 3.15
C GLU A 145 -12.38 15.43 4.59
N GLY A 146 -11.85 14.20 4.74
CA GLY A 146 -11.59 13.60 6.05
C GLY A 146 -10.36 14.19 6.77
N VAL A 147 -9.40 14.70 6.00
CA VAL A 147 -8.22 15.42 6.48
C VAL A 147 -7.72 16.32 5.37
N ALA A 148 -7.41 17.58 5.69
CA ALA A 148 -7.20 18.60 4.67
C ALA A 148 -5.92 18.42 3.83
N GLN A 149 -4.87 17.80 4.39
CA GLN A 149 -3.56 17.73 3.76
C GLN A 149 -2.99 16.32 3.82
N LEU A 150 -2.38 15.90 2.71
CA LEU A 150 -1.51 14.73 2.66
C LEU A 150 -0.19 14.99 3.40
N PRO A 151 0.53 13.95 3.81
CA PRO A 151 1.83 14.13 4.42
C PRO A 151 2.84 14.78 3.47
N THR A 152 3.79 15.50 4.06
CA THR A 152 4.82 16.28 3.38
C THR A 152 6.16 15.54 3.36
N ARG A 153 7.06 16.01 2.49
CA ARG A 153 8.42 15.46 2.41
C ARG A 153 9.19 15.60 3.72
N ALA A 154 9.04 16.74 4.42
CA ALA A 154 9.69 16.98 5.70
C ALA A 154 9.21 16.02 6.80
N GLU A 155 7.91 15.71 6.85
CA GLU A 155 7.37 14.72 7.79
C GLU A 155 7.89 13.31 7.47
N VAL A 156 8.00 12.94 6.19
CA VAL A 156 8.63 11.68 5.77
C VAL A 156 10.10 11.63 6.17
N ASP A 157 10.88 12.68 5.89
CA ASP A 157 12.30 12.71 6.21
C ASP A 157 12.57 12.61 7.73
N ALA A 158 11.70 13.19 8.55
CA ALA A 158 11.76 13.04 10.00
C ALA A 158 11.52 11.59 10.46
N VAL A 159 10.58 10.87 9.85
CA VAL A 159 10.32 9.45 10.14
C VAL A 159 11.47 8.57 9.62
N LEU A 160 12.02 8.87 8.43
CA LEU A 160 13.17 8.14 7.87
C LEU A 160 14.44 8.27 8.71
N ALA A 161 14.56 9.33 9.51
CA ALA A 161 15.69 9.56 10.42
C ALA A 161 15.62 8.75 11.72
N MET A 162 14.52 8.03 11.98
CA MET A 162 14.38 7.23 13.20
C MET A 162 15.32 6.01 13.16
N PRO A 163 16.18 5.81 14.16
CA PRO A 163 17.25 4.79 14.09
C PRO A 163 16.76 3.36 14.37
N VAL A 164 15.58 3.20 14.96
CA VAL A 164 15.05 1.91 15.42
C VAL A 164 13.85 1.51 14.57
N TYR A 165 13.85 0.28 14.04
CA TYR A 165 12.76 -0.26 13.22
C TYR A 165 11.40 -0.19 13.92
N ASP A 166 11.28 -0.82 15.09
CA ASP A 166 10.07 -0.81 15.90
C ASP A 166 10.46 -1.03 17.37
N MET A 167 9.54 -0.81 18.30
CA MET A 167 9.79 -0.92 19.73
C MET A 167 8.65 -1.62 20.46
N ALA A 168 8.95 -2.25 21.60
CA ALA A 168 7.91 -2.74 22.51
C ALA A 168 6.93 -1.60 22.86
N PRO A 169 5.61 -1.86 22.96
CA PRO A 169 4.98 -3.19 23.00
C PRO A 169 4.58 -3.77 21.63
N TRP A 170 5.22 -3.33 20.53
CA TRP A 170 5.05 -3.91 19.18
C TRP A 170 3.61 -3.79 18.66
N ASN A 171 2.96 -2.68 19.00
CA ASN A 171 1.58 -2.39 18.63
C ASN A 171 1.38 -0.92 18.21
N SER A 172 0.13 -0.45 18.09
CA SER A 172 -0.21 0.94 17.71
C SER A 172 0.36 2.02 18.66
N SER A 173 0.78 1.64 19.87
CA SER A 173 1.35 2.55 20.87
C SER A 173 2.86 2.74 20.81
N SER A 174 3.52 2.02 19.90
CA SER A 174 4.98 1.90 19.86
C SER A 174 5.69 3.16 19.36
N GLY A 175 6.95 3.31 19.76
CA GLY A 175 7.89 4.20 19.08
C GLY A 175 8.41 3.58 17.78
N GLY A 176 9.57 4.06 17.30
CA GLY A 176 10.25 3.48 16.15
C GLY A 176 9.65 3.83 14.79
N PHE A 177 10.43 3.51 13.76
CA PHE A 177 10.13 3.82 12.36
C PHE A 177 8.79 3.23 11.91
N ARG A 178 8.55 1.93 12.11
CA ARG A 178 7.36 1.20 11.65
C ARG A 178 6.09 1.90 12.07
N ASN A 179 5.91 2.18 13.36
CA ASN A 179 4.66 2.73 13.87
C ASN A 179 4.43 4.20 13.48
N ASN A 180 5.50 4.97 13.31
CA ASN A 180 5.41 6.35 12.83
C ASN A 180 5.17 6.43 11.31
N LEU A 181 5.69 5.47 10.53
CA LEU A 181 5.37 5.31 9.12
C LEU A 181 3.93 4.83 8.94
N GLU A 182 3.49 3.83 9.70
CA GLU A 182 2.11 3.33 9.66
C GLU A 182 1.13 4.44 10.07
N GLY A 183 1.48 5.23 11.09
CA GLY A 183 0.81 6.48 11.42
C GLY A 183 -0.12 6.44 12.63
N TRP A 184 0.06 5.47 13.54
CA TRP A 184 -0.65 5.46 14.85
C TRP A 184 -0.03 6.42 15.87
N ARG A 185 1.18 6.90 15.59
CA ARG A 185 1.94 7.89 16.36
C ARG A 185 2.61 8.89 15.40
N GLY A 186 3.06 10.01 15.97
CA GLY A 186 3.80 11.02 15.23
C GLY A 186 2.96 11.73 14.17
N ALA A 187 3.60 12.06 13.04
CA ALA A 187 3.00 12.87 11.97
C ALA A 187 1.86 12.17 11.20
N ASN A 188 1.59 10.89 11.49
CA ASN A 188 0.55 10.11 10.84
C ASN A 188 0.75 10.08 9.30
N LEU A 189 1.62 9.18 8.82
CA LEU A 189 1.93 9.08 7.38
C LEU A 189 0.89 8.21 6.64
N HIS A 190 1.05 6.89 6.65
CA HIS A 190 0.19 5.95 5.91
C HIS A 190 -1.31 6.09 6.26
N ASN A 191 -1.66 6.07 7.56
CA ASN A 191 -3.06 6.18 7.99
C ASN A 191 -3.73 7.48 7.51
N ARG A 192 -3.00 8.62 7.49
CA ARG A 192 -3.51 9.91 6.99
C ARG A 192 -3.83 9.87 5.51
N VAL A 193 -3.07 9.14 4.70
CA VAL A 193 -3.36 8.99 3.26
C VAL A 193 -4.65 8.20 3.04
N HIS A 194 -4.86 7.12 3.80
CA HIS A 194 -6.12 6.37 3.80
C HIS A 194 -7.33 7.28 4.13
N VAL A 195 -7.20 8.12 5.17
CA VAL A 195 -8.24 9.08 5.56
C VAL A 195 -8.43 10.18 4.50
N TRP A 196 -7.35 10.67 3.90
CA TRP A 196 -7.39 11.74 2.89
C TRP A 196 -8.14 11.30 1.63
N VAL A 197 -7.94 10.06 1.17
CA VAL A 197 -8.68 9.54 0.01
C VAL A 197 -10.17 9.32 0.37
N GLY A 198 -10.44 8.83 1.57
CA GLY A 198 -11.80 8.56 2.05
C GLY A 198 -12.48 7.40 1.31
N GLY A 199 -13.80 7.32 1.39
CA GLY A 199 -14.56 6.25 0.73
C GLY A 199 -14.14 4.86 1.18
N GLN A 200 -13.91 3.92 0.25
CA GLN A 200 -13.42 2.59 0.61
C GLN A 200 -12.00 2.63 1.18
N MET A 201 -11.13 3.54 0.73
CA MET A 201 -9.76 3.68 1.27
C MET A 201 -9.73 3.95 2.77
N GLY A 202 -10.76 4.57 3.33
CA GLY A 202 -10.89 4.79 4.78
C GLY A 202 -11.41 3.59 5.59
N THR A 203 -11.50 2.39 5.00
CA THR A 203 -12.11 1.20 5.62
C THR A 203 -11.21 -0.03 5.50
N GLY A 204 -11.58 -1.14 6.15
CA GLY A 204 -10.83 -2.41 6.03
C GLY A 204 -10.84 -3.03 4.63
N VAL A 205 -11.82 -2.64 3.80
CA VAL A 205 -11.89 -3.04 2.38
C VAL A 205 -11.25 -1.99 1.46
N SER A 206 -10.24 -1.26 1.95
CA SER A 206 -9.49 -0.24 1.20
C SER A 206 -8.91 -0.72 -0.13
N PRO A 207 -8.52 -1.99 -0.34
CA PRO A 207 -8.08 -2.45 -1.65
C PRO A 207 -9.17 -2.40 -2.74
N ASN A 208 -10.44 -2.15 -2.41
CA ASN A 208 -11.47 -1.86 -3.44
C ASN A 208 -11.12 -0.66 -4.32
N ASP A 209 -10.34 0.29 -3.79
CA ASP A 209 -9.81 1.41 -4.57
C ASP A 209 -8.43 1.04 -5.15
N PRO A 210 -8.24 1.06 -6.48
CA PRO A 210 -6.93 0.78 -7.08
C PRO A 210 -5.77 1.64 -6.57
N VAL A 211 -6.04 2.82 -6.02
CA VAL A 211 -4.97 3.67 -5.45
C VAL A 211 -4.31 3.03 -4.22
N PHE A 212 -4.97 2.07 -3.55
CA PHE A 212 -4.41 1.30 -2.44
C PHE A 212 -3.03 0.74 -2.80
N TRP A 213 -2.90 0.15 -3.98
CA TRP A 213 -1.68 -0.51 -4.42
C TRP A 213 -0.53 0.46 -4.63
N MET A 214 -0.82 1.65 -5.18
CA MET A 214 0.20 2.68 -5.39
C MET A 214 0.59 3.37 -4.09
N HIS A 215 -0.37 3.55 -3.18
CA HIS A 215 -0.11 4.05 -1.84
C HIS A 215 0.84 3.11 -1.08
N HIS A 216 0.52 1.81 -1.04
CA HIS A 216 1.33 0.80 -0.37
C HIS A 216 2.67 0.55 -1.05
N ALA A 217 2.76 0.66 -2.38
CA ALA A 217 4.04 0.62 -3.09
C ALA A 217 4.97 1.79 -2.69
N PHE A 218 4.42 2.97 -2.36
CA PHE A 218 5.24 4.06 -1.84
C PHE A 218 5.61 3.88 -0.36
N VAL A 219 4.72 3.34 0.47
CA VAL A 219 5.06 2.94 1.85
C VAL A 219 6.21 1.91 1.86
N ASP A 220 6.14 0.94 0.95
CA ASP A 220 7.19 -0.04 0.72
C ASP A 220 8.51 0.59 0.23
N LYS A 221 8.42 1.57 -0.67
CA LYS A 221 9.59 2.37 -1.08
C LYS A 221 10.21 3.11 0.11
N LEU A 222 9.40 3.72 0.97
CA LEU A 222 9.90 4.42 2.16
C LEU A 222 10.58 3.45 3.14
N TRP A 223 10.13 2.20 3.22
CA TRP A 223 10.84 1.17 3.98
C TRP A 223 12.20 0.83 3.35
N ALA A 224 12.29 0.67 2.04
CA ALA A 224 13.56 0.48 1.34
C ALA A 224 14.52 1.68 1.56
N ASP A 225 14.01 2.91 1.44
CA ASP A 225 14.78 4.14 1.69
C ASP A 225 15.27 4.19 3.15
N TRP A 226 14.45 3.77 4.13
CA TRP A 226 14.84 3.68 5.53
C TRP A 226 15.93 2.63 5.77
N GLN A 227 15.81 1.45 5.16
CA GLN A 227 16.82 0.38 5.25
C GLN A 227 18.17 0.85 4.70
N ALA A 228 18.18 1.59 3.59
CA ALA A 228 19.38 2.16 3.02
C ALA A 228 20.02 3.24 3.92
N LYS A 229 19.21 4.04 4.63
CA LYS A 229 19.69 5.04 5.59
C LYS A 229 20.15 4.43 6.92
N ASN A 230 19.62 3.27 7.29
CA ASN A 230 19.87 2.61 8.57
C ASN A 230 20.35 1.16 8.39
N PRO A 231 21.47 0.91 7.67
CA PRO A 231 21.90 -0.44 7.28
C PRO A 231 22.23 -1.36 8.47
N ASN A 232 22.50 -0.78 9.65
CA ASN A 232 22.80 -1.51 10.88
C ASN A 232 21.58 -1.73 11.78
N SER A 233 20.41 -1.22 11.40
CA SER A 233 19.18 -1.37 12.19
C SER A 233 18.40 -2.60 11.71
N PRO A 234 18.32 -3.68 12.53
CA PRO A 234 17.62 -4.88 12.12
C PRO A 234 16.12 -4.70 12.22
N TYR A 235 15.38 -5.60 11.59
CA TYR A 235 13.99 -5.83 11.94
C TYR A 235 13.89 -6.29 13.40
N LEU A 236 12.91 -5.76 14.11
CA LEU A 236 12.57 -6.13 15.48
C LEU A 236 11.06 -6.36 15.57
N PRO A 237 10.59 -7.33 16.37
CA PRO A 237 11.36 -8.19 17.28
C PRO A 237 12.03 -9.37 16.58
N ALA A 238 13.03 -9.95 17.25
CA ALA A 238 13.87 -11.01 16.69
C ALA A 238 13.32 -12.43 16.93
N ALA A 239 12.77 -12.70 18.12
CA ALA A 239 12.26 -14.01 18.51
C ALA A 239 11.50 -13.97 19.86
N GLY A 240 10.58 -14.92 20.05
CA GLY A 240 9.92 -15.22 21.32
C GLY A 240 8.87 -14.20 21.76
N THR A 241 8.28 -13.43 20.84
CA THR A 241 7.33 -12.37 21.16
C THR A 241 5.88 -12.86 21.01
N PRO A 242 5.11 -12.98 22.10
CA PRO A 242 3.73 -13.44 22.01
C PRO A 242 2.88 -12.53 21.12
N ASN A 243 2.03 -13.13 20.29
CA ASN A 243 1.04 -12.46 19.43
C ASN A 243 1.62 -11.51 18.37
N VAL A 244 2.92 -11.58 18.12
CA VAL A 244 3.65 -10.72 17.18
C VAL A 244 4.49 -11.63 16.30
N VAL A 245 4.55 -11.35 15.00
CA VAL A 245 5.42 -12.08 14.08
C VAL A 245 6.86 -11.63 14.31
N ASP A 246 7.70 -12.51 14.85
CA ASP A 246 9.14 -12.27 14.94
C ASP A 246 9.82 -12.42 13.56
N LEU A 247 11.08 -11.99 13.46
CA LEU A 247 11.87 -11.97 12.23
C LEU A 247 11.79 -13.28 11.39
N ARG A 248 11.75 -14.44 12.05
CA ARG A 248 11.75 -15.76 11.41
C ARG A 248 10.43 -16.52 11.55
N ASP A 249 9.39 -15.87 12.07
CA ASP A 249 8.07 -16.46 12.11
C ASP A 249 7.40 -16.37 10.74
N THR A 250 6.63 -17.38 10.38
CA THR A 250 5.87 -17.38 9.14
C THR A 250 4.71 -16.40 9.21
N MET A 251 4.53 -15.58 8.18
CA MET A 251 3.41 -14.64 8.06
C MET A 251 2.19 -15.33 7.47
N ARG A 252 1.05 -15.23 8.16
CA ARG A 252 -0.26 -15.56 7.61
C ARG A 252 -0.67 -14.51 6.56
N PRO A 253 -1.47 -14.88 5.54
CA PRO A 253 -2.08 -16.20 5.35
C PRO A 253 -1.18 -17.21 4.64
N TRP A 254 0.01 -16.81 4.19
CA TRP A 254 0.87 -17.63 3.34
C TRP A 254 1.50 -18.82 4.08
N ASN A 255 1.91 -18.62 5.34
CA ASN A 255 2.52 -19.65 6.19
C ASN A 255 3.79 -20.30 5.61
N ASP A 256 4.41 -19.68 4.61
CA ASP A 256 5.59 -20.18 3.90
C ASP A 256 6.67 -19.10 3.70
N VAL A 257 6.45 -17.91 4.24
CA VAL A 257 7.32 -16.74 4.10
C VAL A 257 7.42 -15.98 5.42
N THR A 258 8.59 -15.44 5.71
CA THR A 258 8.91 -14.73 6.95
C THR A 258 9.27 -13.26 6.70
N PRO A 259 9.29 -12.40 7.73
CA PRO A 259 9.87 -11.07 7.60
C PRO A 259 11.31 -11.08 7.04
N ALA A 260 12.13 -12.05 7.45
CA ALA A 260 13.51 -12.20 6.97
C ALA A 260 13.61 -12.35 5.45
N ASP A 261 12.66 -13.05 4.83
CA ASP A 261 12.63 -13.26 3.37
C ASP A 261 12.31 -11.95 2.63
N MET A 262 11.56 -11.05 3.27
CA MET A 262 11.07 -9.80 2.70
C MET A 262 11.99 -8.59 2.96
N LEU A 263 13.07 -8.73 3.74
CA LEU A 263 13.94 -7.60 4.06
C LEU A 263 14.60 -6.99 2.82
N ASP A 264 15.08 -7.81 1.88
CA ASP A 264 15.76 -7.34 0.69
C ASP A 264 14.82 -7.36 -0.52
N HIS A 265 14.18 -6.22 -0.82
CA HIS A 265 13.25 -6.11 -1.95
C HIS A 265 13.92 -6.36 -3.30
N ARG A 266 15.24 -6.14 -3.39
CA ARG A 266 16.05 -6.34 -4.60
C ARG A 266 16.19 -7.81 -5.01
N LYS A 267 15.62 -8.74 -4.26
CA LYS A 267 15.40 -10.12 -4.74
C LYS A 267 14.25 -10.21 -5.75
N PHE A 268 13.37 -9.20 -5.78
CA PHE A 268 12.10 -9.26 -6.50
C PHE A 268 11.93 -8.10 -7.48
N TYR A 269 12.22 -6.86 -7.07
CA TYR A 269 12.02 -5.64 -7.86
C TYR A 269 12.95 -4.51 -7.41
N THR A 270 13.05 -3.45 -8.21
CA THR A 270 13.73 -2.19 -7.85
C THR A 270 12.77 -1.01 -8.01
N PHE A 271 13.11 0.13 -7.44
CA PHE A 271 12.46 1.41 -7.74
C PHE A 271 13.23 2.18 -8.81
N ASP A 272 12.54 2.99 -9.60
CA ASP A 272 13.13 3.85 -10.64
C ASP A 272 14.14 4.89 -10.12
N THR A 273 14.09 5.22 -8.83
CA THR A 273 15.05 6.11 -8.16
C THR A 273 16.31 5.39 -7.67
N GLU A 274 16.35 4.06 -7.69
CA GLU A 274 17.53 3.31 -7.25
C GLU A 274 18.57 3.27 -8.38
N PRO A 275 19.87 3.39 -8.05
CA PRO A 275 20.91 3.21 -9.05
C PRO A 275 20.79 1.82 -9.67
N ALA A 276 20.90 1.74 -11.00
CA ALA A 276 20.94 0.46 -11.69
C ALA A 276 22.00 -0.43 -11.04
N ALA A 277 21.61 -1.66 -10.66
CA ALA A 277 22.51 -2.59 -9.99
C ALA A 277 23.83 -2.66 -10.76
N ALA A 278 24.94 -2.27 -10.12
CA ALA A 278 26.25 -2.45 -10.70
C ALA A 278 26.37 -3.95 -11.01
N SER A 279 26.46 -4.29 -12.30
CA SER A 279 26.65 -5.67 -12.72
C SER A 279 27.88 -6.19 -11.98
N GLN A 280 27.69 -7.11 -11.03
CA GLN A 280 28.78 -7.88 -10.46
C GLN A 280 29.42 -8.61 -11.65
N ARG A 281 30.59 -8.13 -12.06
CA ARG A 281 31.47 -8.80 -13.02
C ARG A 281 32.21 -9.92 -12.31
#